data_AF-E9S883-F1
#
_entry.id   AF-E9S883-F1
#
_cell.length_a   1.000
_cell.length_b   1.000
_cell.length_c   1.000
_cell.angle_alpha   90.00
_cell.angle_beta   90.00
_cell.angle_gamma   90.00
#
_symmetry.space_group_name_H-M   'P 1'
#
loop_
_entity.id
_entity.type
_entity.pdbx_description
1 polymer ?
#
loop_
_entity_poly.entity_id
_entity_poly.type
_entity_poly.pdbx_seq_one_letter_code
_entity_poly.pdbx_strand_id
1 'polypeptide(L)'
;MNVKVSSIKSSGVYAHELDCVISVDDKCFAFEMKSGHFDDYLMLYNTRKELHFVPDRYLLLSTNLEEEAASTLQYFYEFYITGMRGFKSRLVEMLDKAFTN
;
A
#
# COMPACT_ATOMS: atom_id res chain seq x y z
N MET A 1 -8.51 -4.19 -10.26
CA MET A 1 -7.80 -4.83 -11.38
C MET A 1 -6.62 -5.50 -10.73
N ASN A 2 -6.62 -6.82 -10.58
CA ASN A 2 -5.63 -7.45 -9.70
C ASN A 2 -4.33 -7.72 -10.48
N VAL A 3 -3.21 -7.24 -9.95
CA VAL A 3 -1.87 -7.40 -10.52
C VAL A 3 -1.19 -8.58 -9.84
N LYS A 4 -0.82 -9.59 -10.63
CA LYS A 4 -0.06 -10.74 -10.14
C LYS A 4 1.43 -10.49 -10.31
N VAL A 5 2.18 -10.54 -9.21
CA VAL A 5 3.62 -10.26 -9.20
C VAL A 5 4.39 -11.56 -8.98
N SER A 6 5.26 -11.90 -9.93
CA SER A 6 6.19 -13.03 -9.83
C SER A 6 7.45 -12.62 -9.08
N SER A 7 7.92 -13.46 -8.16
CA SER A 7 9.23 -13.27 -7.53
C SER A 7 10.34 -13.69 -8.49
N ILE A 8 11.41 -12.89 -8.59
CA ILE A 8 12.61 -13.21 -9.40
C ILE A 8 13.28 -14.50 -8.89
N LYS A 9 13.10 -14.85 -7.61
CA LYS A 9 13.66 -16.06 -6.98
C LYS A 9 12.95 -17.36 -7.37
N SER A 10 11.76 -17.28 -7.95
CA SER A 10 10.95 -18.42 -8.36
C SER A 10 10.25 -18.11 -9.68
N SER A 11 11.03 -18.08 -10.77
CA SER A 11 10.51 -17.86 -12.12
C SER A 11 9.32 -18.80 -12.40
N GLY A 12 8.15 -18.23 -12.67
CA GLY A 12 6.92 -18.98 -12.99
C GLY A 12 5.94 -19.15 -11.83
N VAL A 13 6.26 -18.74 -10.59
CA VAL A 13 5.32 -18.73 -9.46
C VAL A 13 5.00 -17.28 -9.08
N TYR A 14 3.72 -16.91 -9.22
CA TYR A 14 3.21 -15.64 -8.68
C TYR A 14 3.25 -15.72 -7.15
N ALA A 15 4.03 -14.86 -6.52
CA ALA A 15 4.23 -14.86 -5.08
C ALA A 15 3.29 -13.87 -4.37
N HIS A 16 2.86 -12.83 -5.08
CA HIS A 16 2.07 -11.74 -4.49
C HIS A 16 0.97 -11.27 -5.44
N GLU A 17 -0.12 -10.79 -4.84
CA GLU A 17 -1.21 -10.10 -5.51
C GLU A 17 -1.31 -8.68 -4.94
N LEU A 18 -1.55 -7.72 -5.83
CA LEU A 18 -1.80 -6.31 -5.52
C LEU A 18 -3.11 -5.90 -6.20
N ASP A 19 -3.99 -5.19 -5.49
CA ASP A 19 -5.31 -4.83 -6.02
C ASP A 19 -5.27 -3.73 -7.10
N CYS A 20 -4.23 -2.89 -7.06
CA CYS A 20 -3.95 -1.90 -8.09
C CYS A 20 -2.48 -1.46 -8.01
N VAL A 21 -1.88 -1.19 -9.17
CA VAL A 21 -0.60 -0.51 -9.30
C VAL A 21 -0.76 0.59 -10.32
N ILE A 22 -0.27 1.78 -10.02
CA ILE A 22 -0.18 2.89 -10.99
C ILE A 22 1.27 3.32 -11.12
N SER A 23 1.61 3.87 -12.27
CA SER A 23 2.88 4.55 -12.50
C SER A 23 2.60 6.02 -12.81
N VAL A 24 3.40 6.89 -12.20
CA VAL A 24 3.43 8.33 -12.46
C VAL A 24 4.90 8.67 -12.66
N ASP A 25 5.25 9.14 -13.86
CA ASP A 25 6.64 9.33 -14.31
C ASP A 25 7.52 8.07 -14.10
N ASP A 26 8.58 8.20 -13.30
CA ASP A 26 9.55 7.15 -13.00
C ASP A 26 9.19 6.34 -11.73
N LYS A 27 8.04 6.61 -11.10
CA LYS A 27 7.64 6.02 -9.83
C LYS A 27 6.43 5.12 -9.99
N CYS A 28 6.43 4.03 -9.22
CA CYS A 28 5.32 3.09 -9.11
C CYS A 28 4.73 3.15 -7.71
N PHE A 29 3.40 3.06 -7.63
CA PHE A 29 2.63 3.07 -6.39
C PHE A 29 1.70 1.87 -6.38
N ALA A 30 1.55 1.24 -5.22
CA ALA A 30 0.67 0.10 -5.04
C ALA A 30 -0.47 0.43 -4.08
N PHE A 31 -1.61 -0.21 -4.33
CA PHE A 31 -2.80 -0.06 -3.52
C PHE A 31 -3.35 -1.43 -3.15
N GLU A 32 -3.92 -1.48 -1.95
CA GLU A 32 -4.67 -2.62 -1.46
C GLU A 32 -5.99 -2.13 -0.88
N MET A 33 -7.05 -2.90 -1.07
CA MET A 33 -8.40 -2.60 -0.61
C MET A 33 -8.87 -3.72 0.29
N LYS A 34 -9.15 -3.42 1.55
CA LYS A 34 -9.68 -4.38 2.52
C LYS A 34 -11.06 -3.93 2.97
N SER A 35 -12.07 -4.67 2.50
CA SER A 35 -13.43 -4.63 3.03
C SER A 35 -13.58 -5.78 4.05
N GLY A 36 -13.70 -5.47 5.33
CA GLY A 36 -13.77 -6.50 6.38
C GLY A 36 -12.82 -6.23 7.54
N HIS A 37 -12.82 -7.11 8.53
CA HIS A 37 -11.81 -7.06 9.58
C HIS A 37 -10.50 -7.58 9.01
N PHE A 38 -9.45 -6.78 9.10
CA PHE A 38 -8.09 -7.11 8.66
C PHE A 38 -7.11 -6.70 9.74
N ASP A 39 -6.21 -7.60 10.09
CA ASP A 39 -5.29 -7.48 11.22
C ASP A 39 -3.82 -7.85 10.90
N ASP A 40 -3.57 -8.45 9.73
CA ASP A 40 -2.21 -8.88 9.33
C ASP A 40 -1.38 -7.77 8.64
N TYR A 41 -1.23 -6.64 9.34
CA TYR A 41 -0.46 -5.49 8.85
C TYR A 41 1.03 -5.80 8.68
N LEU A 42 1.59 -6.72 9.49
CA LEU A 42 2.98 -7.12 9.42
C LEU A 42 3.28 -7.88 8.12
N MET A 43 2.39 -8.77 7.68
CA MET A 43 2.53 -9.42 6.37
C MET A 43 2.52 -8.40 5.23
N LEU A 44 1.61 -7.41 5.26
CA LEU A 44 1.59 -6.34 4.26
C LEU A 44 2.89 -5.55 4.26
N TYR A 45 3.37 -5.13 5.44
CA TYR A 45 4.64 -4.42 5.57
C TYR A 45 5.80 -5.19 4.95
N ASN A 46 6.01 -6.43 5.38
CA ASN A 46 7.12 -7.26 4.91
C ASN A 46 7.07 -7.47 3.39
N THR A 47 5.88 -7.77 2.87
CA THR A 47 5.72 -8.00 1.43
C THR A 47 5.93 -6.73 0.63
N ARG A 48 5.42 -5.58 1.10
CA ARG A 48 5.49 -4.32 0.35
C ARG A 48 6.87 -3.69 0.46
N LYS A 49 7.61 -4.00 1.53
CA LYS A 49 9.05 -3.73 1.67
C LYS A 49 9.89 -4.58 0.71
N GLU A 50 9.59 -5.87 0.57
CA GLU A 50 10.24 -6.74 -0.44
C GLU A 50 10.00 -6.22 -1.86
N LEU A 51 8.79 -5.72 -2.13
CA LEU A 51 8.41 -5.15 -3.43
C LEU A 51 8.81 -3.68 -3.62
N HIS A 52 9.55 -3.08 -2.68
CA HIS A 52 10.02 -1.69 -2.73
C HIS A 52 8.92 -0.61 -2.82
N PHE A 53 7.70 -0.90 -2.37
CA PHE A 53 6.63 0.09 -2.20
C PHE A 53 6.63 0.75 -0.82
N VAL A 54 7.25 0.11 0.17
CA VAL A 54 7.51 0.70 1.49
C VAL A 54 8.96 1.20 1.53
N PRO A 55 9.22 2.43 2.01
CA PRO A 55 8.25 3.37 2.56
C PRO A 55 7.52 4.21 1.49
N ASP A 56 6.39 4.81 1.90
CA ASP A 56 5.75 5.96 1.24
C ASP A 56 5.22 5.77 -0.21
N ARG A 57 5.17 4.55 -0.76
CA ARG A 57 4.59 4.28 -2.10
C ARG A 57 3.51 3.20 -2.07
N TYR A 58 2.97 2.92 -0.89
CA TYR A 58 1.89 1.97 -0.67
C TYR A 58 0.74 2.63 0.07
N LEU A 59 -0.49 2.41 -0.41
CA LEU A 59 -1.72 2.90 0.21
C LEU A 59 -2.70 1.76 0.47
N LEU A 60 -3.07 1.55 1.73
CA LEU A 60 -4.12 0.65 2.16
C LEU A 60 -5.43 1.41 2.33
N LEU A 61 -6.42 1.08 1.51
CA LEU A 61 -7.80 1.53 1.66
C LEU A 61 -8.55 0.54 2.57
N SER A 62 -8.86 0.96 3.79
CA SER A 62 -9.57 0.16 4.79
C SER A 62 -10.90 0.81 5.17
N THR A 63 -12.00 0.05 5.09
CA THR A 63 -13.34 0.58 5.41
C THR A 63 -13.72 0.45 6.89
N ASN A 64 -12.96 -0.33 7.67
CA ASN A 64 -13.33 -0.71 9.04
C ASN A 64 -12.32 -0.27 10.09
N LEU A 65 -11.37 0.59 9.71
CA LEU A 65 -10.33 1.07 10.61
C LEU A 65 -10.62 2.50 11.05
N GLU A 66 -10.59 2.73 12.35
CA GLU A 66 -10.72 4.06 12.94
C GLU A 66 -9.47 4.91 12.65
N GLU A 67 -9.65 6.23 12.61
CA GLU A 67 -8.60 7.17 12.19
C GLU A 67 -7.39 7.18 13.13
N GLU A 68 -7.61 7.02 14.44
CA GLU A 68 -6.52 6.94 15.43
C GLU A 68 -5.69 5.67 15.22
N ALA A 69 -6.34 4.51 15.11
CA ALA A 69 -5.68 3.24 14.83
C ALA A 69 -4.94 3.26 13.48
N ALA A 70 -5.54 3.86 12.44
CA ALA A 70 -4.89 4.07 11.16
C ALA A 70 -3.60 4.88 11.31
N SER A 71 -3.65 6.01 12.04
CA SER A 71 -2.48 6.87 12.24
C SER A 71 -1.35 6.15 12.98
N THR A 72 -1.67 5.38 14.02
CA THR A 72 -0.69 4.54 14.73
C THR A 72 -0.06 3.49 13.82
N LEU A 73 -0.86 2.79 13.03
CA LEU A 73 -0.37 1.75 12.11
C LEU A 73 0.50 2.35 11.00
N GLN A 74 0.13 3.50 10.44
CA GLN A 74 0.95 4.21 9.45
C GLN A 74 2.35 4.55 10.02
N TYR A 75 2.40 5.00 11.28
CA TYR A 75 3.68 5.35 11.92
C TYR A 75 4.62 4.14 12.03
N PHE A 76 4.10 2.97 12.41
CA PHE A 76 4.92 1.77 12.59
C PHE A 76 5.26 1.04 11.28
N TYR A 77 4.37 1.08 10.29
CA TYR A 77 4.53 0.30 9.07
C TYR A 77 4.90 1.14 7.83
N GLU A 78 5.05 2.47 7.98
CA GLU A 78 5.63 3.35 6.95
C GLU A 78 4.89 3.32 5.60
N PHE A 79 3.60 2.98 5.62
CA PHE A 79 2.69 3.09 4.48
C PHE A 79 1.43 3.85 4.84
N TYR A 80 0.74 4.37 3.82
CA TYR A 80 -0.46 5.16 3.99
C TYR A 80 -1.68 4.28 4.22
N ILE A 81 -2.58 4.68 5.12
CA ILE A 81 -3.81 3.99 5.46
C ILE A 81 -4.94 5.02 5.50
N THR A 82 -6.04 4.72 4.82
CA THR A 82 -7.18 5.63 4.78
C THR A 82 -8.49 4.89 4.55
N GLY A 83 -9.59 5.52 4.93
CA GLY A 83 -10.94 5.11 4.53
C GLY A 83 -11.43 5.89 3.31
N MET A 84 -12.64 5.55 2.84
CA MET A 84 -13.22 6.15 1.64
C MET A 84 -13.28 7.68 1.65
N ARG A 85 -13.57 8.29 2.82
CA ARG A 85 -13.68 9.76 2.94
C ARG A 85 -12.34 10.48 2.79
N GLY A 86 -11.25 9.86 3.23
CA GLY A 86 -9.90 10.44 3.21
C GLY A 86 -9.05 10.01 2.01
N PHE A 87 -9.59 9.19 1.11
CA PHE A 87 -8.82 8.58 0.03
C PHE A 87 -8.11 9.62 -0.84
N LYS A 88 -8.84 10.63 -1.32
CA LYS A 88 -8.27 11.64 -2.22
C LYS A 88 -7.14 12.43 -1.56
N SER A 89 -7.35 12.91 -0.33
CA SER A 89 -6.34 13.70 0.38
C SER A 89 -5.09 12.87 0.67
N ARG A 90 -5.27 11.62 1.11
CA ARG A 90 -4.15 10.71 1.42
C ARG A 90 -3.37 10.29 0.18
N LEU A 91 -4.07 10.08 -0.95
CA LEU A 91 -3.42 9.82 -2.24
C LEU A 91 -2.55 11.00 -2.66
N VAL A 92 -3.07 12.23 -2.59
CA VAL A 92 -2.31 13.44 -2.93
C VAL A 92 -1.10 13.58 -2.02
N GLU A 93 -1.26 13.39 -0.71
CA GLU A 93 -0.14 13.41 0.25
C GLU A 93 0.96 12.40 -0.09
N MET A 94 0.58 11.16 -0.46
CA MET A 94 1.53 10.12 -0.87
C MET A 94 2.29 10.52 -2.14
N LEU A 95 1.57 11.05 -3.14
CA LEU A 95 2.19 11.50 -4.39
C LEU A 95 3.12 12.68 -4.12
N ASP A 96 2.65 13.71 -3.43
CA ASP A 96 3.47 14.89 -3.08
C ASP A 96 4.74 14.46 -2.36
N LYS A 97 4.64 13.64 -1.30
CA LYS A 97 5.83 13.15 -0.58
C LYS A 97 6.81 12.41 -1.48
N ALA A 98 6.32 11.64 -2.45
CA ALA A 98 7.17 10.89 -3.38
C ALA A 98 7.93 11.79 -4.38
N PHE A 99 7.45 13.00 -4.66
CA PHE A 99 8.03 13.93 -5.63
C PHE A 99 8.70 15.17 -5.01
N THR A 100 8.55 15.40 -3.70
CA THR A 100 9.12 16.57 -3.00
C THR A 100 10.44 16.26 -2.27
N ASN A 101 11.03 15.09 -2.52
CA ASN A 101 12.38 14.72 -2.06
C ASN A 101 13.43 15.01 -3.13
#